data_AF-A0A0M3AKM2-F1
#
_entry.id   AF-A0A0M3AKM2-F1
#
_cell.length_a   1.000
_cell.length_b   1.000
_cell.length_c   1.000
_cell.angle_alpha   90.00
_cell.angle_beta   90.00
_cell.angle_gamma   90.00
#
_symmetry.space_group_name_H-M   'P 1'
#
loop_
_entity.id
_entity.type
_entity.pdbx_description
1 polymer ?
#
loop_
_entity_poly.entity_id
_entity_poly.type
_entity_poly.pdbx_seq_one_letter_code
_entity_poly.pdbx_strand_id
1 'polypeptide(L)'
;MFQLTSFEEIAGVTHGIEVLNPSLVARIRRAADQLNRHEIAAHLADAILEAADAAHIRSFEEAQFGEASADAVVDCEYHDELAAAWSLVAAEHQLVSPDLLFGLDGLVH
;
A
#
# COMPACT_ATOMS: atom_id res chain seq x y z
N MET A 1 -20.14 24.83 4.07
CA MET A 1 -20.66 23.65 3.36
C MET A 1 -19.44 22.90 2.87
N PHE A 2 -18.97 21.92 3.64
CA PHE A 2 -17.78 21.15 3.29
C PHE A 2 -18.21 20.06 2.31
N GLN A 3 -17.73 20.12 1.07
CA GLN A 3 -17.83 19.01 0.13
C GLN A 3 -16.89 17.92 0.64
N LEU A 4 -17.48 16.88 1.21
CA LEU A 4 -16.82 15.58 1.36
C LEU A 4 -16.64 15.05 -0.06
N THR A 5 -15.43 15.13 -0.59
CA THR A 5 -15.04 14.35 -1.76
C THR A 5 -15.37 12.90 -1.43
N SER A 6 -16.31 12.35 -2.18
CA SER A 6 -16.88 11.04 -1.97
C SER A 6 -15.75 10.03 -1.78
N PHE A 7 -15.97 9.05 -0.92
CA PHE A 7 -15.16 7.83 -0.79
C PHE A 7 -14.90 7.16 -2.17
N GLU A 8 -15.64 7.56 -3.21
CA GLU A 8 -15.40 7.24 -4.62
C GLU A 8 -14.10 7.83 -5.23
N GLU A 9 -13.46 8.83 -4.64
CA GLU A 9 -12.13 9.29 -5.09
C GLU A 9 -11.01 8.45 -4.46
N ILE A 10 -11.24 7.88 -3.26
CA ILE A 10 -10.46 6.74 -2.75
C ILE A 10 -10.76 5.49 -3.59
N ALA A 11 -11.95 5.41 -4.20
CA ALA A 11 -12.29 4.44 -5.23
C ALA A 11 -11.62 4.71 -6.59
N GLY A 12 -10.70 5.69 -6.72
CA GLY A 12 -9.64 5.61 -7.73
C GLY A 12 -8.78 4.35 -7.58
N VAL A 13 -8.78 3.73 -6.39
CA VAL A 13 -8.28 2.38 -6.11
C VAL A 13 -9.24 1.28 -6.59
N THR A 14 -10.43 1.59 -7.13
CA THR A 14 -11.41 0.56 -7.56
C THR A 14 -11.08 -0.09 -8.90
N HIS A 15 -10.06 0.38 -9.62
CA HIS A 15 -9.46 -0.39 -10.72
C HIS A 15 -8.25 -1.24 -10.29
N GLY A 16 -7.81 -1.14 -9.03
CA GLY A 16 -6.65 -1.87 -8.48
C GLY A 16 -7.00 -2.92 -7.43
N ILE A 17 -8.28 -3.19 -7.19
CA ILE A 17 -8.76 -4.38 -6.46
C ILE A 17 -9.16 -5.48 -7.46
N GLU A 18 -8.67 -5.42 -8.70
CA GLU A 18 -8.73 -6.57 -9.59
C GLU A 18 -7.61 -7.53 -9.19
N VAL A 19 -7.96 -8.44 -8.29
CA VAL A 19 -7.18 -9.62 -7.87
C VAL A 19 -5.98 -9.30 -6.99
N LEU A 20 -6.21 -8.86 -5.74
CA LEU A 20 -5.23 -9.18 -4.70
C LEU A 20 -5.08 -10.69 -4.65
N ASN A 21 -3.88 -11.20 -4.89
CA ASN A 21 -3.62 -12.63 -4.79
C ASN A 21 -4.11 -13.16 -3.42
N PRO A 22 -5.20 -13.95 -3.35
CA PRO A 22 -5.82 -14.32 -2.08
C PRO A 22 -4.88 -15.19 -1.23
N SER A 23 -3.94 -15.87 -1.90
CA SER A 23 -2.89 -16.66 -1.27
C SER A 23 -1.87 -15.77 -0.56
N LEU A 24 -1.52 -14.63 -1.14
CA LEU A 24 -0.60 -13.64 -0.55
C LEU A 24 -1.23 -13.00 0.69
N VAL A 25 -2.48 -12.55 0.58
CA VAL A 25 -3.24 -11.99 1.71
C VAL A 25 -3.35 -13.00 2.86
N ALA A 26 -3.68 -14.27 2.57
CA ALA A 26 -3.77 -15.30 3.60
C ALA A 26 -2.42 -15.58 4.28
N ARG A 27 -1.30 -15.47 3.56
CA ARG A 27 0.05 -15.59 4.14
C ARG A 27 0.37 -14.41 5.05
N ILE A 28 0.09 -13.18 4.61
CA ILE A 28 0.37 -11.97 5.39
C ILE A 28 -0.49 -11.92 6.65
N ARG A 29 -1.77 -12.30 6.58
CA ARG A 29 -2.62 -12.44 7.78
C ARG A 29 -2.01 -13.41 8.80
N ARG A 30 -1.58 -14.60 8.38
CA ARG A 30 -0.93 -15.57 9.27
C ARG A 30 0.39 -15.06 9.87
N ALA A 31 1.12 -14.23 9.13
CA ALA A 31 2.33 -13.58 9.66
C ALA A 31 1.95 -12.52 10.70
N ALA A 32 0.94 -11.70 10.40
CA ALA A 32 0.44 -10.65 11.28
C ALA A 32 -0.17 -11.16 12.59
N ASP A 33 -0.72 -12.38 12.61
CA ASP A 33 -1.20 -13.04 13.85
C ASP A 33 -0.12 -13.15 14.94
N GLN A 34 1.16 -13.14 14.56
CA GLN A 34 2.30 -13.23 15.49
C GLN A 34 2.96 -11.87 15.78
N LEU A 35 2.49 -10.80 15.15
CA LEU A 35 3.10 -9.48 15.20
C LEU A 35 2.26 -8.50 16.02
N ASN A 36 2.93 -7.56 16.68
CA ASN A 36 2.25 -6.48 17.36
C ASN A 36 1.87 -5.38 16.37
N ARG A 37 0.94 -4.51 16.80
CA ARG A 37 0.43 -3.36 16.02
C ARG A 37 1.52 -2.47 15.41
N HIS A 38 2.60 -2.22 16.15
CA HIS A 38 3.73 -1.42 15.66
C HIS A 38 4.53 -2.14 14.56
N GLU A 39 4.66 -3.46 14.65
CA GLU A 39 5.39 -4.27 13.67
C GLU A 39 4.58 -4.37 12.37
N ILE A 40 3.26 -4.53 12.47
CA ILE A 40 2.36 -4.49 11.30
C ILE A 40 2.44 -3.11 10.61
N ALA A 41 2.46 -2.03 11.38
CA ALA A 41 2.62 -0.68 10.83
C ALA A 41 4.01 -0.48 10.17
N ALA A 42 5.07 -1.04 10.75
CA ALA A 42 6.40 -1.00 10.16
C ALA A 42 6.45 -1.79 8.85
N HIS A 43 5.87 -2.98 8.79
CA HIS A 43 5.78 -3.78 7.57
C HIS A 43 4.94 -3.11 6.49
N LEU A 44 3.86 -2.42 6.86
CA LEU A 44 3.09 -1.61 5.92
C LEU A 44 3.93 -0.46 5.35
N ALA A 45 4.64 0.28 6.21
CA ALA A 45 5.48 1.39 5.77
C ALA A 45 6.61 0.94 4.83
N ASP A 46 7.25 -0.19 5.15
CA ASP A 46 8.28 -0.80 4.33
C ASP A 46 7.73 -1.25 2.97
N ALA A 47 6.58 -1.94 2.96
CA ALA A 47 5.94 -2.37 1.71
C ALA A 47 5.53 -1.19 0.82
N ILE A 48 5.06 -0.09 1.39
CA ILE A 48 4.74 1.14 0.64
C ILE A 48 6.03 1.75 0.05
N LEU A 49 7.12 1.77 0.81
CA LEU A 49 8.39 2.32 0.35
C LEU A 49 8.95 1.50 -0.81
N GLU A 50 8.93 0.17 -0.71
CA GLU A 50 9.40 -0.70 -1.79
C GLU A 50 8.51 -0.62 -3.04
N ALA A 51 7.18 -0.50 -2.88
CA ALA A 51 6.29 -0.25 -4.01
C ALA A 51 6.60 1.07 -4.72
N ALA A 52 6.90 2.14 -3.96
CA ALA A 52 7.29 3.42 -4.53
C ALA A 52 8.64 3.34 -5.27
N ASP A 53 9.60 2.57 -4.75
CA ASP A 53 10.90 2.35 -5.40
C ASP A 53 10.76 1.55 -6.69
N ALA A 54 10.01 0.44 -6.67
CA ALA A 54 9.73 -0.37 -7.86
C ALA A 54 8.99 0.44 -8.94
N ALA A 55 7.99 1.25 -8.55
CA ALA A 55 7.32 2.16 -9.47
C ALA A 55 8.27 3.22 -10.04
N HIS A 56 9.23 3.71 -9.24
CA HIS A 56 10.25 4.64 -9.71
C HIS A 56 11.19 3.99 -10.74
N ILE A 57 11.67 2.76 -10.48
CA ILE A 57 12.52 2.00 -11.39
C ILE A 57 11.81 1.78 -12.71
N ARG A 58 10.56 1.30 -12.67
CA ARG A 58 9.73 1.11 -13.87
C ARG A 58 9.58 2.41 -14.65
N SER A 59 9.24 3.51 -13.98
CA SER A 59 9.08 4.83 -14.61
C SER A 59 10.39 5.34 -15.24
N PHE A 60 11.51 5.11 -14.55
CA PHE A 60 12.83 5.45 -15.06
C PHE A 60 13.18 4.65 -16.32
N GLU A 61 12.92 3.35 -16.35
CA GLU A 61 13.16 2.52 -17.52
C GLU A 61 12.27 2.91 -18.70
N GLU A 62 10.97 3.15 -18.47
CA GLU A 62 10.06 3.66 -19.50
C GLU A 62 10.56 4.98 -20.11
N ALA A 63 11.08 5.90 -19.27
CA ALA A 63 11.62 7.17 -19.73
C ALA A 63 12.93 7.04 -20.52
N GLN A 64 13.79 6.09 -20.17
CA GLN A 64 15.12 5.93 -20.76
C GLN A 64 15.12 5.04 -22.01
N PHE A 65 14.29 4.00 -22.03
CA PHE A 65 14.29 2.95 -23.04
C PHE A 65 12.99 2.89 -23.86
N GLY A 66 11.96 3.64 -23.47
CA GLY A 66 10.65 3.66 -24.13
C GLY A 66 9.72 2.52 -23.70
N GLU A 67 10.23 1.57 -22.94
CA GLU A 67 9.48 0.49 -22.29
C GLU A 67 10.18 0.08 -20.99
N ALA A 68 9.42 -0.35 -19.98
CA ALA A 68 9.97 -1.01 -18.80
C ALA A 68 10.35 -2.46 -19.13
N SER A 69 11.43 -2.93 -18.51
CA SER A 69 11.78 -4.35 -18.54
C SER A 69 10.65 -5.19 -17.95
N ALA A 70 10.49 -6.41 -18.47
CA ALA A 70 9.55 -7.38 -17.89
C ALA A 70 9.82 -7.64 -16.40
N ASP A 71 11.09 -7.53 -15.98
CA ASP A 71 11.49 -7.66 -14.58
C ASP A 71 10.95 -6.50 -13.73
N ALA A 72 11.15 -5.24 -14.17
CA ALA A 72 10.65 -4.05 -13.48
C ALA A 72 9.12 -3.96 -13.44
N VAL A 73 8.44 -4.47 -14.48
CA VAL A 73 6.97 -4.58 -14.49
C VAL A 73 6.49 -5.57 -13.44
N VAL A 74 7.05 -6.79 -13.42
CA VAL A 74 6.67 -7.83 -12.45
C VAL A 74 6.98 -7.40 -11.02
N ASP A 75 8.11 -6.73 -10.80
CA ASP A 75 8.52 -6.22 -9.50
C ASP A 75 7.55 -5.14 -8.99
N CYS A 76 7.22 -4.17 -9.85
CA CYS A 76 6.21 -3.14 -9.55
C CYS A 76 4.85 -3.75 -9.20
N GLU A 77 4.37 -4.72 -9.98
CA GLU A 77 3.10 -5.40 -9.71
C GLU A 77 3.12 -6.16 -8.37
N TYR A 78 4.22 -6.87 -8.08
CA TYR A 78 4.37 -7.62 -6.83
C TYR A 78 4.39 -6.70 -5.60
N HIS A 79 5.17 -5.62 -5.64
CA HIS A 79 5.27 -4.70 -4.51
C HIS A 79 3.99 -3.89 -4.30
N ASP A 80 3.27 -3.54 -5.37
CA ASP A 80 1.93 -2.94 -5.27
C ASP A 80 0.93 -3.90 -4.60
N GLU A 81 0.90 -5.17 -4.99
CA GLU A 81 0.06 -6.19 -4.35
C GLU A 81 0.45 -6.41 -2.88
N LEU A 82 1.74 -6.40 -2.57
CA LEU A 82 2.26 -6.57 -1.20
C LEU A 82 1.84 -5.40 -0.29
N ALA A 83 1.99 -4.16 -0.76
CA ALA A 83 1.57 -2.96 -0.05
C ALA A 83 0.05 -2.97 0.20
N ALA A 84 -0.74 -3.33 -0.80
CA ALA A 84 -2.18 -3.44 -0.68
C ALA A 84 -2.61 -4.54 0.31
N ALA A 85 -1.92 -5.69 0.31
CA ALA A 85 -2.21 -6.77 1.25
C ALA A 85 -1.86 -6.39 2.70
N TRP A 86 -0.73 -5.71 2.94
CA TRP A 86 -0.40 -5.17 4.27
C TRP A 86 -1.38 -4.08 4.71
N SER A 87 -1.86 -3.25 3.78
CA SER A 87 -2.85 -2.21 4.07
C SER A 87 -4.18 -2.81 4.54
N LEU A 88 -4.63 -3.88 3.88
CA LEU A 88 -5.81 -4.65 4.29
C LEU A 88 -5.65 -5.22 5.70
N VAL A 89 -4.49 -5.83 5.99
CA VAL A 89 -4.21 -6.40 7.32
C VAL A 89 -4.09 -5.30 8.38
N ALA A 90 -3.47 -4.16 8.07
CA ALA A 90 -3.42 -3.03 8.98
C ALA A 90 -4.83 -2.48 9.30
N ALA A 91 -5.73 -2.46 8.31
CA ALA A 91 -7.12 -2.08 8.51
C ALA A 91 -7.86 -3.08 9.43
N GLU A 92 -7.63 -4.38 9.25
CA GLU A 92 -8.19 -5.44 10.13
C GLU A 92 -7.74 -5.27 11.60
N HIS A 93 -6.50 -4.84 11.82
CA HIS A 93 -5.95 -4.57 13.16
C HIS A 93 -6.30 -3.18 13.71
N GLN A 94 -7.23 -2.45 13.08
CA GLN A 94 -7.66 -1.08 13.45
C GLN A 94 -6.52 -0.05 13.49
N LEU A 95 -5.41 -0.33 12.80
CA LEU A 95 -4.30 0.62 12.66
C LEU A 95 -4.67 1.78 11.72
N VAL A 96 -5.60 1.52 10.80
CA VAL A 96 -6.26 2.54 9.98
C VAL A 96 -7.42 3.13 10.77
N SER A 97 -7.13 3.72 11.93
CA SER A 97 -8.04 4.68 12.54
C SER A 97 -7.74 6.04 11.92
N PRO A 98 -8.74 6.79 11.41
CA PRO A 98 -8.50 8.15 10.91
C PRO A 98 -7.81 9.04 11.95
N ASP A 99 -7.97 8.74 13.23
CA ASP A 99 -7.28 9.41 14.35
C ASP A 99 -5.74 9.37 14.28
N LEU A 100 -5.13 8.31 13.74
CA LEU A 100 -3.66 8.21 13.63
C LEU A 100 -3.09 9.02 12.45
N LEU A 101 -3.88 9.23 11.39
CA LEU A 101 -3.52 10.10 10.27
C LEU A 101 -3.68 11.59 10.62
N PHE A 102 -4.66 11.95 11.46
CA PHE A 102 -4.84 13.33 11.94
C PHE A 102 -4.02 13.67 13.20
N GLY A 103 -3.46 12.68 13.90
CA GLY A 103 -2.65 12.90 15.10
C GLY A 103 -1.25 13.49 14.84
N LEU A 104 -0.76 13.45 13.59
CA LEU A 104 0.50 14.08 13.20
C LEU A 104 0.36 15.56 12.80
N ASP A 105 -0.87 16.04 12.54
CA ASP A 105 -1.13 17.44 12.17
C ASP A 105 -1.39 18.35 13.40
N GLY A 106 -1.56 17.76 14.58
CA GLY A 106 -1.91 18.47 15.81
C GLY A 106 -0.73 18.89 16.71
N LEU A 107 0.52 18.63 16.32
CA LEU A 107 1.70 18.90 17.16
C LEU A 107 2.72 19.78 16.45
N VAL A 108 2.25 20.92 15.93
CA VAL A 108 3.07 22.12 15.75
C VAL A 108 2.76 23.07 16.89
N HIS A 109 3.70 23.16 17.84
CA HIS A 109 3.70 24.08 18.96
C HIS A 109 4.18 25.47 18.53
#